data_AF-A0A7G5LIL4-F1
#
_entry.id   AF-A0A7G5LIL4-F1
#
_cell.length_a   1.000
_cell.length_b   1.000
_cell.length_c   1.000
_cell.angle_alpha   90.00
_cell.angle_beta   90.00
_cell.angle_gamma   90.00
#
_symmetry.space_group_name_H-M   'P 1'
#
loop_
_entity.id
_entity.type
_entity.pdbx_description
1 polymer ?
#
loop_
_entity_poly.entity_id
_entity_poly.type
_entity_poly.pdbx_seq_one_letter_code
_entity_poly.pdbx_strand_id
1 'polypeptide(L)'
;MTETPQTDTPRSVLQDTDGDAIRRAKTLLRTSRYGALATLDPTSGAPVASRVGTASDFYGRPVLLISGLTAHYKALQADPRCSLLLGEPGKGDPLAHARITIAAEARFVDRDSEEHQSLAWRYLNHNPKAKLYVDLGDFRFVVLEPLSVSLNAGFGKAYALTASDLLTPQNPDLAKAEHHALEHMNDDHIDATADYARHYCGAELGNWRLASLDADGITIVLGDDMRRIYFDEPATVPQDFHLKLVAMAKTARIALSDQSN
;
A
#
# COMPACT_ATOMS: atom_id res chain seq x y z
N MET A 1 22.40 -6.43 55.57
CA MET A 1 21.28 -6.25 54.62
C MET A 1 21.89 -5.77 53.32
N THR A 2 22.12 -6.67 52.38
CA THR A 2 22.58 -6.35 51.03
C THR A 2 21.35 -6.07 50.19
N GLU A 3 21.11 -4.81 49.84
CA GLU A 3 20.09 -4.42 48.87
C GLU A 3 20.53 -4.84 47.47
N THR A 4 19.70 -5.64 46.82
CA THR A 4 19.83 -6.00 45.41
C THR A 4 19.54 -4.75 44.56
N PRO A 5 20.36 -4.40 43.56
CA PRO A 5 20.05 -3.28 42.67
C PRO A 5 18.81 -3.63 41.86
N GLN A 6 17.78 -2.78 41.95
CA GLN A 6 16.66 -2.83 41.02
C GLN A 6 17.19 -2.53 39.61
N THR A 7 17.07 -3.50 38.72
CA THR A 7 17.35 -3.33 37.30
C THR A 7 16.21 -2.49 36.71
N ASP A 8 16.47 -1.20 36.56
CA ASP A 8 15.60 -0.27 35.86
C ASP A 8 15.48 -0.76 34.41
N THR A 9 14.37 -1.39 34.07
CA THR A 9 14.15 -1.90 32.72
C THR A 9 13.99 -0.69 31.82
N PRO A 10 14.86 -0.46 30.81
CA PRO A 10 14.79 0.75 30.02
C PRO A 10 13.41 0.86 29.37
N ARG A 11 12.74 1.99 29.62
CA ARG A 11 11.41 2.28 29.10
C ARG A 11 11.45 2.19 27.58
N SER A 12 10.61 1.33 27.01
CA SER A 12 10.52 1.19 25.55
C SER A 12 10.24 2.56 24.92
N VAL A 13 11.06 2.95 23.95
CA VAL A 13 10.86 4.17 23.15
C VAL A 13 9.76 4.00 22.09
N LEU A 14 9.28 2.77 21.91
CA LEU A 14 8.18 2.44 21.01
C LEU A 14 6.85 2.69 21.72
N GLN A 15 5.90 3.26 20.97
CA GLN A 15 4.51 3.35 21.38
C GLN A 15 3.80 2.02 21.14
N ASP A 16 2.69 1.81 21.86
CA ASP A 16 1.80 0.69 21.62
C ASP A 16 1.14 0.84 20.25
N THR A 17 1.06 -0.27 19.51
CA THR A 17 0.44 -0.30 18.19
C THR A 17 -1.08 -0.28 18.33
N ASP A 18 -1.71 0.81 17.90
CA ASP A 18 -3.16 1.01 17.90
C ASP A 18 -3.74 1.02 16.47
N GLY A 19 -5.06 1.14 16.38
CA GLY A 19 -5.77 1.15 15.09
C GLY A 19 -5.37 2.30 14.17
N ASP A 20 -4.98 3.45 14.72
CA ASP A 20 -4.54 4.61 13.95
C ASP A 20 -3.14 4.42 13.36
N ALA A 21 -2.22 3.84 14.13
CA ALA A 21 -0.91 3.44 13.67
C ALA A 21 -1.02 2.40 12.54
N ILE A 22 -1.88 1.39 12.72
CA ILE A 22 -2.16 0.37 11.70
C ILE A 22 -2.72 1.00 10.43
N ARG A 23 -3.76 1.84 10.56
CA ARG A 23 -4.39 2.52 9.43
C ARG A 23 -3.39 3.42 8.70
N ARG A 24 -2.51 4.13 9.42
CA ARG A 24 -1.46 4.97 8.83
C ARG A 24 -0.43 4.14 8.06
N ALA A 25 0.02 3.02 8.61
CA ALA A 25 0.94 2.12 7.93
C ALA A 25 0.33 1.53 6.65
N LYS A 26 -0.91 1.01 6.75
CA LYS A 26 -1.67 0.55 5.59
C LYS A 26 -1.83 1.65 4.55
N THR A 27 -2.20 2.86 4.95
CA THR A 27 -2.34 4.00 4.02
C THR A 27 -1.05 4.27 3.27
N LEU A 28 0.09 4.39 3.97
CA LEU A 28 1.40 4.61 3.35
C LEU A 28 1.73 3.54 2.31
N LEU A 29 1.44 2.27 2.60
CA LEU A 29 1.62 1.19 1.63
C LEU A 29 0.66 1.32 0.44
N ARG A 30 -0.65 1.46 0.71
CA ARG A 30 -1.71 1.44 -0.31
C ARG A 30 -1.63 2.60 -1.30
N THR A 31 -1.03 3.73 -0.91
CA THR A 31 -0.89 4.92 -1.76
C THR A 31 0.52 5.11 -2.34
N SER A 32 1.48 4.26 -1.98
CA SER A 32 2.84 4.36 -2.51
C SER A 32 2.95 3.79 -3.93
N ARG A 33 3.66 4.52 -4.81
CA ARG A 33 3.96 4.12 -6.20
C ARG A 33 5.40 3.73 -6.43
N TYR A 34 6.25 4.13 -5.50
CA TYR A 34 7.66 3.82 -5.51
C TYR A 34 8.18 3.80 -4.08
N GLY A 35 9.38 3.27 -3.90
CA GLY A 35 10.06 3.22 -2.61
C GLY A 35 11.56 2.99 -2.78
N ALA A 36 12.26 2.93 -1.66
CA ALA A 36 13.65 2.49 -1.61
C ALA A 36 13.71 1.03 -1.15
N LEU A 37 14.17 0.15 -2.04
CA LEU A 37 14.41 -1.26 -1.75
C LEU A 37 15.88 -1.46 -1.37
N ALA A 38 16.13 -1.99 -0.17
CA ALA A 38 17.42 -2.48 0.26
C ALA A 38 17.52 -3.99 0.04
N THR A 39 18.60 -4.42 -0.61
CA THR A 39 18.94 -5.82 -0.91
C THR A 39 20.39 -6.10 -0.51
N LEU A 40 20.80 -7.37 -0.47
CA LEU A 40 22.19 -7.74 -0.18
C LEU A 40 22.95 -8.01 -1.48
N ASP A 41 24.07 -7.31 -1.70
CA ASP A 41 24.94 -7.57 -2.84
C ASP A 41 25.52 -8.99 -2.74
N PRO A 42 25.38 -9.85 -3.77
CA PRO A 42 25.74 -11.27 -3.67
C PRO A 42 27.25 -11.52 -3.59
N THR A 43 28.08 -10.54 -3.96
CA THR A 43 29.55 -10.71 -3.95
C THR A 43 30.16 -10.22 -2.64
N SER A 44 29.75 -9.04 -2.18
CA SER A 44 30.31 -8.36 -1.01
C SER A 44 29.50 -8.58 0.27
N GLY A 45 28.23 -8.98 0.15
CA GLY A 45 27.28 -9.01 1.27
C GLY A 45 26.82 -7.62 1.73
N ALA A 46 27.24 -6.54 1.06
CA ALA A 46 26.89 -5.18 1.45
C ALA A 46 25.40 -4.88 1.18
N PRO A 47 24.72 -4.13 2.07
CA PRO A 47 23.37 -3.65 1.79
C PRO A 47 23.41 -2.59 0.69
N VAL A 48 22.58 -2.76 -0.34
CA VAL A 48 22.45 -1.83 -1.47
C VAL A 48 21.01 -1.35 -1.57
N ALA A 49 20.83 -0.03 -1.54
CA ALA A 49 19.55 0.61 -1.73
C ALA A 49 19.34 1.02 -3.19
N SER A 50 18.15 0.76 -3.74
CA SER A 50 17.75 1.18 -5.08
C SER A 50 16.29 1.65 -5.10
N ARG A 51 15.96 2.57 -6.00
CA ARG A 51 14.57 2.99 -6.20
C ARG A 51 13.83 1.95 -7.02
N VAL A 52 12.64 1.57 -6.57
CA VAL A 52 11.76 0.61 -7.25
C VAL A 52 10.35 1.19 -7.39
N GLY A 53 9.65 0.84 -8.46
CA GLY A 53 8.20 1.06 -8.56
C GLY A 53 7.46 0.00 -7.74
N THR A 54 6.43 0.40 -7.00
CA THR A 54 5.67 -0.47 -6.11
C THR A 54 4.17 -0.25 -6.24
N ALA A 55 3.40 -1.26 -5.88
CA ALA A 55 1.98 -1.19 -5.56
C ALA A 55 1.70 -2.20 -4.44
N SER A 56 0.44 -2.40 -4.08
CA SER A 56 0.05 -3.53 -3.22
C SER A 56 -0.90 -4.45 -3.96
N ASP A 57 -0.81 -5.75 -3.67
CA ASP A 57 -1.83 -6.70 -4.10
C ASP A 57 -3.15 -6.49 -3.33
N PHE A 58 -4.16 -7.32 -3.56
CA PHE A 58 -5.44 -7.21 -2.85
C PHE A 58 -5.29 -7.25 -1.32
N TYR A 59 -4.41 -8.10 -0.81
CA TYR A 59 -4.24 -8.35 0.63
C TYR A 59 -3.26 -7.41 1.33
N GLY A 60 -2.60 -6.52 0.60
CA GLY A 60 -1.67 -5.55 1.18
C GLY A 60 -0.24 -6.06 1.25
N ARG A 61 0.13 -7.05 0.43
CA ARG A 61 1.54 -7.39 0.20
C ARG A 61 2.13 -6.38 -0.79
N PRO A 62 3.32 -5.80 -0.53
CA PRO A 62 4.00 -4.97 -1.52
C PRO A 62 4.34 -5.79 -2.78
N VAL A 63 4.14 -5.19 -3.95
CA VAL A 63 4.37 -5.81 -5.26
C VAL A 63 5.30 -4.91 -6.05
N LEU A 64 6.40 -5.50 -6.53
CA LEU A 64 7.37 -4.84 -7.40
C LEU A 64 7.26 -5.40 -8.82
N LEU A 65 7.65 -4.58 -9.80
CA LEU A 65 7.86 -4.99 -11.18
C LEU A 65 9.31 -4.64 -11.55
N ILE A 66 10.18 -5.64 -11.62
CA ILE A 66 11.63 -5.46 -11.75
C ILE A 66 12.17 -6.08 -13.04
N SER A 67 13.12 -5.41 -13.69
CA SER A 67 13.85 -5.96 -14.84
C SER A 67 14.91 -6.95 -14.37
N GLY A 68 15.05 -8.06 -15.11
CA GLY A 68 16.10 -9.07 -14.93
C GLY A 68 17.53 -8.53 -15.08
N LEU A 69 17.67 -7.31 -15.61
CA LEU A 69 18.96 -6.66 -15.85
C LEU A 69 19.48 -5.87 -14.65
N THR A 70 18.64 -5.61 -13.63
CA THR A 70 19.02 -4.76 -12.50
C THR A 70 19.86 -5.50 -11.46
N ALA A 71 20.64 -4.75 -10.68
CA ALA A 71 21.41 -5.31 -9.58
C ALA A 71 20.50 -5.92 -8.49
N HIS A 72 19.38 -5.25 -8.15
CA HIS A 72 18.44 -5.76 -7.16
C HIS A 72 17.73 -7.04 -7.61
N TYR A 73 17.53 -7.28 -8.92
CA TYR A 73 17.01 -8.57 -9.39
C TYR A 73 17.96 -9.72 -9.05
N LYS A 74 19.25 -9.56 -9.39
CA LYS A 74 20.28 -10.58 -9.12
C LYS A 74 20.48 -10.79 -7.62
N ALA A 75 20.43 -9.71 -6.84
CA ALA A 75 20.50 -9.76 -5.38
C ALA A 75 19.34 -10.57 -4.80
N LEU A 76 18.09 -10.28 -5.18
CA LEU A 76 16.91 -11.00 -4.69
C LEU A 76 16.85 -12.48 -5.12
N GLN A 77 17.42 -12.81 -6.28
CA GLN A 77 17.57 -14.21 -6.71
C GLN A 77 18.58 -14.98 -5.85
N ALA A 78 19.62 -14.31 -5.36
CA ALA A 78 20.65 -14.92 -4.52
C ALA A 78 20.23 -14.99 -3.04
N ASP A 79 19.55 -13.95 -2.54
CA ASP A 79 19.02 -13.87 -1.18
C ASP A 79 17.68 -13.11 -1.19
N PRO A 80 16.56 -13.76 -0.81
CA PRO A 80 15.25 -13.13 -0.89
C PRO A 80 15.04 -12.06 0.19
N ARG A 81 15.89 -11.97 1.22
CA ARG A 81 15.72 -11.02 2.31
C ARG A 81 15.95 -9.59 1.82
N CYS A 82 14.99 -8.74 2.08
CA CYS A 82 15.02 -7.35 1.67
C CYS A 82 14.28 -6.44 2.65
N SER A 83 14.42 -5.14 2.43
CA SER A 83 13.67 -4.13 3.17
C SER A 83 13.15 -3.05 2.22
N LEU A 84 11.89 -2.66 2.37
CA LEU A 84 11.24 -1.63 1.57
C LEU A 84 10.87 -0.43 2.45
N LEU A 85 11.44 0.74 2.15
CA LEU A 85 11.08 2.01 2.76
C LEU A 85 10.05 2.73 1.89
N LEU A 86 8.93 3.12 2.49
CA LEU A 86 7.83 3.86 1.88
C LEU A 86 7.46 5.09 2.72
N GLY A 87 7.02 6.14 2.05
CA GLY A 87 6.71 7.44 2.64
C GLY A 87 7.70 8.50 2.18
N GLU A 88 7.16 9.62 1.71
CA GLU A 88 7.94 10.69 1.10
C GLU A 88 7.89 11.94 1.97
N PRO A 89 8.99 12.70 2.04
CA PRO A 89 8.97 13.98 2.72
C PRO A 89 8.17 15.01 1.93
N GLY A 90 7.33 15.77 2.62
CA GLY A 90 6.75 17.00 2.10
C GLY A 90 7.59 18.25 2.45
N LYS A 91 6.95 19.41 2.41
CA LYS A 91 7.56 20.68 2.86
C LYS A 91 7.93 20.61 4.35
N GLY A 92 9.05 21.22 4.73
CA GLY A 92 9.52 21.29 6.12
C GLY A 92 10.61 20.26 6.42
N ASP A 93 10.72 19.84 7.68
CA ASP A 93 11.69 18.84 8.12
C ASP A 93 11.33 17.45 7.55
N PRO A 94 12.20 16.79 6.75
CA PRO A 94 11.93 15.48 6.19
C PRO A 94 11.66 14.40 7.26
N LEU A 95 12.24 14.53 8.46
CA LEU A 95 12.08 13.57 9.56
C LEU A 95 10.74 13.74 10.33
N ALA A 96 9.97 14.78 10.03
CA ALA A 96 8.62 14.93 10.57
C ALA A 96 7.56 14.14 9.78
N HIS A 97 7.86 13.71 8.55
CA HIS A 97 6.90 13.03 7.67
C HIS A 97 6.82 11.53 7.96
N ALA A 98 5.62 10.96 7.87
CA ALA A 98 5.41 9.56 8.19
C ALA A 98 6.04 8.64 7.15
N ARG A 99 6.65 7.54 7.60
CA ARG A 99 7.28 6.51 6.76
C ARG A 99 7.16 5.14 7.41
N ILE A 100 7.10 4.10 6.59
CA ILE A 100 7.20 2.71 7.01
C ILE A 100 8.42 2.03 6.40
N THR A 101 9.06 1.18 7.19
CA THR A 101 10.08 0.24 6.72
C THR A 101 9.54 -1.17 6.89
N ILE A 102 9.44 -1.91 5.79
CA ILE A 102 8.93 -3.28 5.76
C ILE A 102 10.12 -4.21 5.54
N ALA A 103 10.50 -5.00 6.54
CA ALA A 103 11.39 -6.13 6.33
C ALA A 103 10.59 -7.28 5.72
N ALA A 104 11.10 -7.90 4.66
CA ALA A 104 10.34 -8.89 3.88
C ALA A 104 11.24 -9.93 3.22
N GLU A 105 10.62 -11.01 2.75
CA GLU A 105 11.22 -11.94 1.80
C GLU A 105 10.57 -11.77 0.43
N ALA A 106 11.40 -11.66 -0.61
CA ALA A 106 10.96 -11.53 -1.99
C ALA A 106 10.60 -12.90 -2.58
N ARG A 107 9.40 -12.98 -3.17
CA ARG A 107 8.93 -14.14 -3.91
C ARG A 107 8.66 -13.74 -5.36
N PHE A 108 9.40 -14.33 -6.28
CA PHE A 108 9.18 -14.15 -7.72
C PHE A 108 7.90 -14.86 -8.14
N VAL A 109 7.10 -14.17 -8.96
CA VAL A 109 5.83 -14.68 -9.47
C VAL A 109 6.06 -15.25 -10.87
N ASP A 110 5.58 -16.47 -11.08
CA ASP A 110 5.64 -17.12 -12.39
C ASP A 110 4.80 -16.35 -13.41
N ARG A 111 5.36 -16.14 -14.61
CA ARG A 111 4.77 -15.33 -15.68
C ARG A 111 3.43 -15.88 -16.17
N ASP A 112 3.29 -17.20 -16.18
CA ASP A 112 2.12 -17.86 -16.72
C ASP A 112 1.03 -18.13 -15.66
N SER A 113 1.24 -17.65 -14.42
CA SER A 113 0.31 -17.87 -13.31
C SER A 113 -0.90 -16.91 -13.33
N GLU A 114 -2.02 -17.35 -12.73
CA GLU A 114 -3.18 -16.47 -12.46
C GLU A 114 -2.83 -15.31 -11.51
N GLU A 115 -1.88 -15.53 -10.59
CA GLU A 115 -1.36 -14.47 -9.70
C GLU A 115 -0.70 -13.37 -10.52
N HIS A 116 0.13 -13.71 -11.52
CA HIS A 116 0.74 -12.72 -12.41
C HIS A 116 -0.30 -11.84 -13.10
N GLN A 117 -1.34 -12.44 -13.68
CA GLN A 117 -2.38 -11.71 -14.41
C GLN A 117 -3.12 -10.73 -13.48
N SER A 118 -3.47 -11.20 -12.28
CA SER A 118 -4.14 -10.39 -11.25
C SER A 118 -3.25 -9.24 -10.77
N LEU A 119 -1.97 -9.50 -10.53
CA LEU A 119 -0.98 -8.50 -10.13
C LEU A 119 -0.73 -7.48 -11.25
N ALA A 120 -0.61 -7.92 -12.49
CA ALA A 120 -0.41 -7.05 -13.64
C ALA A 120 -1.54 -6.05 -13.79
N TRP A 121 -2.79 -6.55 -13.77
CA TRP A 121 -3.98 -5.71 -13.84
C TRP A 121 -3.98 -4.66 -12.72
N ARG A 122 -3.82 -5.08 -11.47
CA ARG A 122 -3.86 -4.17 -10.32
C ARG A 122 -2.68 -3.19 -10.32
N TYR A 123 -1.46 -3.66 -10.62
CA TYR A 123 -0.27 -2.81 -10.68
C TYR A 123 -0.39 -1.71 -11.73
N LEU A 124 -0.97 -2.01 -12.90
CA LEU A 124 -1.15 -1.03 -13.98
C LEU A 124 -2.19 0.05 -13.63
N ASN A 125 -3.18 -0.25 -12.79
CA ASN A 125 -4.12 0.76 -12.29
C ASN A 125 -3.44 1.77 -11.36
N HIS A 126 -2.44 1.33 -10.58
CA HIS A 126 -1.62 2.21 -9.75
C HIS A 126 -0.48 2.89 -10.54
N ASN A 127 0.06 2.22 -11.56
CA ASN A 127 1.23 2.64 -12.31
C ASN A 127 1.01 2.55 -13.83
N PRO A 128 0.19 3.43 -14.44
CA PRO A 128 -0.18 3.31 -15.86
C PRO A 128 0.99 3.37 -16.85
N LYS A 129 2.07 4.08 -16.48
CA LYS A 129 3.30 4.17 -17.30
C LYS A 129 4.03 2.82 -17.42
N ALA A 130 3.76 1.87 -16.54
CA ALA A 130 4.36 0.53 -16.59
C ALA A 130 3.89 -0.31 -17.77
N LYS A 131 2.80 0.08 -18.47
CA LYS A 131 2.38 -0.54 -19.74
C LYS A 131 3.50 -0.59 -20.79
N LEU A 132 4.47 0.32 -20.71
CA LEU A 132 5.60 0.37 -21.63
C LEU A 132 6.61 -0.77 -21.44
N TYR A 133 6.62 -1.42 -20.27
CA TYR A 133 7.64 -2.40 -19.93
C TYR A 133 7.14 -3.67 -19.23
N VAL A 134 5.90 -3.72 -18.75
CA VAL A 134 5.33 -4.88 -18.03
C VAL A 134 5.39 -6.19 -18.84
N ASP A 135 5.20 -6.11 -20.15
CA ASP A 135 5.19 -7.27 -21.04
C ASP A 135 6.59 -7.65 -21.56
N LEU A 136 7.63 -6.88 -21.23
CA LEU A 136 8.98 -7.19 -21.68
C LEU A 136 9.47 -8.51 -21.08
N GLY A 137 10.23 -9.28 -21.87
CA GLY A 137 10.63 -10.65 -21.56
C GLY A 137 11.45 -10.80 -20.28
N ASP A 138 12.16 -9.75 -19.88
CA ASP A 138 13.04 -9.71 -18.72
C ASP A 138 12.38 -9.16 -17.45
N PHE A 139 11.18 -8.57 -17.54
CA PHE A 139 10.49 -8.04 -16.35
C PHE A 139 9.77 -9.15 -15.58
N ARG A 140 9.81 -9.07 -14.25
CA ARG A 140 9.15 -10.02 -13.33
C ARG A 140 8.39 -9.28 -12.25
N PHE A 141 7.20 -9.79 -11.92
CA PHE A 141 6.54 -9.42 -10.68
C PHE A 141 7.20 -10.14 -9.51
N VAL A 142 7.37 -9.39 -8.42
CA VAL A 142 7.92 -9.88 -7.16
C VAL A 142 7.01 -9.42 -6.05
N VAL A 143 6.48 -10.36 -5.28
CA VAL A 143 5.71 -10.09 -4.06
C VAL A 143 6.68 -10.07 -2.90
N LEU A 144 6.59 -9.05 -2.05
CA LEU A 144 7.34 -9.00 -0.80
C LEU A 144 6.45 -9.54 0.32
N GLU A 145 6.80 -10.68 0.88
CA GLU A 145 6.10 -11.28 2.02
C GLU A 145 6.58 -10.58 3.31
N PRO A 146 5.76 -9.73 3.96
CA PRO A 146 6.21 -8.94 5.11
C PRO A 146 6.55 -9.83 6.31
N LEU A 147 7.66 -9.53 6.98
CA LEU A 147 8.08 -10.17 8.23
C LEU A 147 7.82 -9.25 9.42
N SER A 148 8.18 -7.98 9.29
CA SER A 148 7.95 -6.95 10.30
C SER A 148 7.86 -5.57 9.67
N VAL A 149 7.19 -4.66 10.36
CA VAL A 149 6.96 -3.29 9.88
C VAL A 149 7.30 -2.31 10.98
N SER A 150 8.15 -1.34 10.67
CA SER A 150 8.42 -0.20 11.54
C SER A 150 7.71 1.01 10.98
N LEU A 151 6.80 1.60 11.75
CA LEU A 151 6.19 2.88 11.42
C LEU A 151 6.88 3.97 12.23
N ASN A 152 7.37 5.00 11.53
CA ASN A 152 7.67 6.28 12.13
C ASN A 152 6.65 7.29 11.64
N ALA A 153 5.80 7.78 12.54
CA ALA A 153 4.72 8.72 12.24
C ALA A 153 5.11 10.19 12.50
N GLY A 154 6.41 10.48 12.52
CA GLY A 154 6.98 11.77 12.92
C GLY A 154 7.72 11.70 14.26
N PHE A 155 8.18 12.84 14.75
CA PHE A 155 8.98 12.91 15.97
C PHE A 155 8.29 12.26 17.18
N GLY A 156 9.02 11.37 17.88
CA GLY A 156 8.55 10.70 19.09
C GLY A 156 7.44 9.67 18.88
N LYS A 157 7.06 9.36 17.63
CA LYS A 157 5.99 8.42 17.29
C LYS A 157 6.53 7.26 16.46
N ALA A 158 7.09 6.26 17.15
CA ALA A 158 7.61 5.05 16.56
C ALA A 158 6.81 3.83 17.03
N TYR A 159 6.44 2.96 16.11
CA TYR A 159 5.63 1.77 16.36
C TYR A 159 6.28 0.56 15.70
N ALA A 160 6.14 -0.60 16.36
CA ALA A 160 6.50 -1.90 15.80
C ALA A 160 5.21 -2.65 15.47
N LEU A 161 5.00 -2.89 14.17
CA LEU A 161 3.84 -3.59 13.63
C LEU A 161 4.27 -4.97 13.15
N THR A 162 3.35 -5.91 13.24
CA THR A 162 3.48 -7.26 12.69
C THR A 162 3.06 -7.28 11.22
N ALA A 163 3.36 -8.38 10.52
CA ALA A 163 2.83 -8.62 9.19
C ALA A 163 1.29 -8.64 9.18
N SER A 164 0.66 -9.28 10.18
CA SER A 164 -0.80 -9.34 10.30
C SER A 164 -1.47 -7.99 10.53
N ASP A 165 -0.76 -7.03 11.14
CA ASP A 165 -1.27 -5.65 11.27
C ASP A 165 -1.33 -4.96 9.90
N LEU A 166 -0.36 -5.23 9.02
CA LEU A 166 -0.28 -4.62 7.70
C LEU A 166 -1.21 -5.28 6.68
N LEU A 167 -1.38 -6.60 6.77
CA LEU A 167 -2.15 -7.40 5.81
C LEU A 167 -3.65 -7.37 6.10
N THR A 168 -4.45 -7.52 5.05
CA THR A 168 -5.88 -7.76 5.12
C THR A 168 -6.14 -9.28 5.12
N PRO A 169 -7.10 -9.79 5.92
CA PRO A 169 -7.43 -11.22 5.93
C PRO A 169 -7.74 -11.78 4.53
N GLN A 170 -7.35 -13.03 4.30
CA GLN A 170 -7.53 -13.71 3.03
C GLN A 170 -9.02 -13.96 2.75
N ASN A 171 -9.48 -13.51 1.59
CA ASN A 171 -10.84 -13.70 1.09
C ASN A 171 -10.82 -13.69 -0.45
N PRO A 172 -10.67 -14.87 -1.09
CA PRO A 172 -10.57 -14.97 -2.54
C PRO A 172 -11.81 -14.49 -3.29
N ASP A 173 -12.99 -14.58 -2.68
CA ASP A 173 -14.23 -14.14 -3.32
C ASP A 173 -14.27 -12.61 -3.44
N LEU A 174 -13.83 -11.89 -2.40
CA LEU A 174 -13.64 -10.44 -2.48
C LEU A 174 -12.57 -10.07 -3.51
N ALA A 175 -11.44 -10.78 -3.53
CA ALA A 175 -10.37 -10.50 -4.48
C ALA A 175 -10.83 -10.66 -5.94
N LYS A 176 -11.61 -11.71 -6.24
CA LYS A 176 -12.21 -11.92 -7.57
C LYS A 176 -13.23 -10.86 -7.97
N ALA A 177 -13.95 -10.30 -6.99
CA ALA A 177 -14.97 -9.28 -7.22
C ALA A 177 -14.38 -7.89 -7.51
N GLU A 178 -13.12 -7.65 -7.17
CA GLU A 178 -12.48 -6.34 -7.33
C GLU A 178 -12.56 -5.82 -8.77
N HIS A 179 -12.16 -6.65 -9.73
CA HIS A 179 -12.00 -6.24 -11.12
C HIS A 179 -13.28 -5.63 -11.70
N HIS A 180 -14.37 -6.38 -11.59
CA HIS A 180 -15.69 -5.96 -12.07
C HIS A 180 -16.21 -4.73 -11.33
N ALA A 181 -16.03 -4.66 -10.00
CA ALA A 181 -16.46 -3.49 -9.23
C ALA A 181 -15.70 -2.22 -9.62
N LEU A 182 -14.39 -2.34 -9.87
CA LEU A 182 -13.55 -1.21 -10.27
C LEU A 182 -13.89 -0.72 -11.68
N GLU A 183 -14.05 -1.62 -12.66
CA GLU A 183 -14.41 -1.25 -14.04
C GLU A 183 -15.76 -0.53 -14.07
N HIS A 184 -16.79 -1.11 -13.45
CA HIS A 184 -18.12 -0.50 -13.38
C HIS A 184 -18.09 0.92 -12.78
N MET A 185 -17.36 1.11 -11.67
CA MET A 185 -17.24 2.45 -11.06
C MET A 185 -16.55 3.45 -11.98
N ASN A 186 -15.50 3.01 -12.66
CA ASN A 186 -14.67 3.87 -13.49
C ASN A 186 -15.28 4.21 -14.86
N ASP A 187 -16.22 3.39 -15.33
CA ASP A 187 -16.93 3.57 -16.61
C ASP A 187 -18.27 4.28 -16.42
N ASP A 188 -19.04 3.90 -15.38
CA ASP A 188 -20.42 4.38 -15.21
C ASP A 188 -20.57 5.44 -14.10
N HIS A 189 -19.61 5.56 -13.17
CA HIS A 189 -19.75 6.32 -11.92
C HIS A 189 -18.54 7.20 -11.57
N ILE A 190 -17.92 7.80 -12.59
CA ILE A 190 -16.75 8.68 -12.40
C ILE A 190 -17.09 9.95 -11.60
N ASP A 191 -18.33 10.42 -11.68
CA ASP A 191 -18.87 11.53 -10.89
C ASP A 191 -18.87 11.19 -9.39
N ALA A 192 -19.31 9.98 -9.02
CA ALA A 192 -19.28 9.51 -7.63
C ALA A 192 -17.84 9.46 -7.10
N THR A 193 -16.87 9.11 -7.94
CA THR A 193 -15.45 9.09 -7.55
C THR A 193 -14.93 10.51 -7.24
N ALA A 194 -15.34 11.51 -8.03
CA ALA A 194 -15.02 12.91 -7.73
C ALA A 194 -15.68 13.38 -6.42
N ASP A 195 -16.92 12.96 -6.16
CA ASP A 195 -17.61 13.25 -4.89
C ASP A 195 -16.86 12.62 -3.70
N TYR A 196 -16.38 11.37 -3.84
CA TYR A 196 -15.57 10.72 -2.81
C TYR A 196 -14.30 11.52 -2.49
N ALA A 197 -13.58 11.93 -3.52
CA ALA A 197 -12.32 12.67 -3.37
C ALA A 197 -12.53 13.98 -2.61
N ARG A 198 -13.57 14.73 -2.97
CA ARG A 198 -13.91 16.01 -2.34
C ARG A 198 -14.36 15.83 -0.90
N HIS A 199 -15.29 14.90 -0.65
CA HIS A 199 -15.88 14.72 0.68
C HIS A 199 -14.92 14.04 1.66
N TYR A 200 -14.35 12.88 1.31
CA TYR A 200 -13.55 12.07 2.23
C TYR A 200 -12.09 12.48 2.31
N CYS A 201 -11.58 13.18 1.30
CA CYS A 201 -10.16 13.57 1.27
C CYS A 201 -9.93 15.08 1.20
N GLY A 202 -10.97 15.92 1.11
CA GLY A 202 -10.82 17.36 0.89
C GLY A 202 -10.07 17.68 -0.40
N ALA A 203 -10.17 16.82 -1.42
CA ALA A 203 -9.49 16.99 -2.69
C ALA A 203 -10.17 18.06 -3.56
N GLU A 204 -9.42 18.61 -4.52
CA GLU A 204 -9.99 19.44 -5.56
C GLU A 204 -10.83 18.61 -6.54
N LEU A 205 -11.76 19.29 -7.23
CA LEU A 205 -12.53 18.70 -8.31
C LEU A 205 -11.57 18.26 -9.42
N GLY A 206 -11.73 17.04 -9.91
CA GLY A 206 -10.91 16.50 -10.99
C GLY A 206 -11.43 15.16 -11.47
N ASN A 207 -10.79 14.63 -12.51
CA ASN A 207 -11.12 13.34 -13.11
C ASN A 207 -10.56 12.17 -12.29
N TRP A 208 -11.00 12.07 -11.03
CA TRP A 208 -10.59 11.03 -10.11
C TRP A 208 -11.09 9.66 -10.59
N ARG A 209 -10.25 8.63 -10.43
CA ARG A 209 -10.59 7.24 -10.76
C ARG A 209 -10.27 6.31 -9.60
N LEU A 210 -10.96 5.18 -9.50
CA LEU A 210 -10.55 4.09 -8.61
C LEU A 210 -9.29 3.43 -9.19
N ALA A 211 -8.22 3.38 -8.40
CA ALA A 211 -7.00 2.63 -8.70
C ALA A 211 -7.07 1.20 -8.14
N SER A 212 -7.73 1.02 -7.00
CA SER A 212 -8.00 -0.30 -6.44
C SER A 212 -9.11 -0.29 -5.40
N LEU A 213 -9.61 -1.48 -5.11
CA LEU A 213 -10.59 -1.77 -4.08
C LEU A 213 -10.13 -3.01 -3.29
N ASP A 214 -10.31 -3.00 -1.98
CA ASP A 214 -10.06 -4.16 -1.12
C ASP A 214 -11.02 -4.16 0.07
N ALA A 215 -10.88 -5.14 0.97
CA ALA A 215 -11.82 -5.29 2.07
C ALA A 215 -11.90 -4.05 2.98
N ASP A 216 -10.81 -3.27 3.10
CA ASP A 216 -10.74 -2.13 4.00
C ASP A 216 -11.25 -0.83 3.34
N GLY A 217 -11.40 -0.77 2.00
CA GLY A 217 -11.78 0.46 1.30
C GLY A 217 -11.28 0.59 -0.14
N ILE A 218 -11.26 1.82 -0.64
CA ILE A 218 -10.84 2.18 -1.99
C ILE A 218 -9.57 3.04 -1.99
N THR A 219 -8.78 2.91 -3.05
CA THR A 219 -7.73 3.87 -3.40
C THR A 219 -8.16 4.61 -4.66
N ILE A 220 -8.16 5.93 -4.63
CA ILE A 220 -8.49 6.80 -5.75
C ILE A 220 -7.24 7.56 -6.24
N VAL A 221 -7.23 7.93 -7.52
CA VAL A 221 -6.08 8.57 -8.17
C VAL A 221 -6.49 9.71 -9.09
N LEU A 222 -5.70 10.79 -9.08
CA LEU A 222 -5.70 11.88 -10.07
C LEU A 222 -4.24 12.22 -10.43
N GLY A 223 -3.79 11.76 -11.60
CA GLY A 223 -2.40 11.89 -12.01
C GLY A 223 -1.47 11.11 -11.07
N ASP A 224 -0.62 11.82 -10.32
CA ASP A 224 0.28 11.22 -9.34
C ASP A 224 -0.25 11.31 -7.89
N ASP A 225 -1.38 12.01 -7.65
CA ASP A 225 -2.04 12.10 -6.35
C ASP A 225 -2.88 10.83 -6.10
N MET A 226 -2.47 10.01 -5.13
CA MET A 226 -3.21 8.84 -4.67
C MET A 226 -3.71 9.03 -3.25
N ARG A 227 -4.99 8.72 -3.03
CA ARG A 227 -5.64 8.85 -1.73
C ARG A 227 -6.35 7.57 -1.35
N ARG A 228 -6.26 7.23 -0.07
CA ARG A 228 -6.93 6.07 0.52
C ARG A 228 -8.18 6.52 1.24
N ILE A 229 -9.32 5.89 0.93
CA ILE A 229 -10.57 6.07 1.66
C ILE A 229 -10.97 4.71 2.23
N TYR A 230 -11.17 4.66 3.53
CA TYR A 230 -11.58 3.44 4.21
C TYR A 230 -13.10 3.38 4.32
N PHE A 231 -13.63 2.17 4.30
CA PHE A 231 -14.99 1.92 4.75
C PHE A 231 -15.10 2.08 6.27
N ASP A 232 -16.31 2.36 6.75
CA ASP A 232 -16.60 2.41 8.19
C ASP A 232 -16.37 1.03 8.84
N GLU A 233 -16.78 -0.02 8.13
CA GLU A 233 -16.52 -1.42 8.47
C GLU A 233 -15.96 -2.15 7.24
N PRO A 234 -15.07 -3.14 7.40
CA PRO A 234 -14.56 -3.92 6.27
C PRO A 234 -15.66 -4.62 5.48
N ALA A 235 -15.41 -4.85 4.19
CA ALA A 235 -16.19 -5.77 3.37
C ALA A 235 -15.83 -7.22 3.73
N THR A 236 -16.85 -8.07 3.78
CA THR A 236 -16.74 -9.48 4.14
C THR A 236 -17.22 -10.40 3.02
N VAL A 237 -18.11 -9.92 2.16
CA VAL A 237 -18.61 -10.64 0.97
C VAL A 237 -18.67 -9.71 -0.25
N PRO A 238 -18.59 -10.23 -1.50
CA PRO A 238 -18.58 -9.41 -2.72
C PRO A 238 -19.69 -8.36 -2.83
N GLN A 239 -20.90 -8.69 -2.35
CA GLN A 239 -22.05 -7.79 -2.36
C GLN A 239 -21.83 -6.52 -1.53
N ASP A 240 -20.95 -6.58 -0.52
CA ASP A 240 -20.63 -5.45 0.33
C ASP A 240 -19.98 -4.30 -0.44
N PHE A 241 -19.22 -4.58 -1.50
CA PHE A 241 -18.58 -3.53 -2.29
C PHE A 241 -19.60 -2.57 -2.90
N HIS A 242 -20.62 -3.11 -3.57
CA HIS A 242 -21.69 -2.28 -4.13
C HIS A 242 -22.40 -1.47 -3.04
N LEU A 243 -22.81 -2.13 -1.95
CA LEU A 243 -23.54 -1.49 -0.86
C LEU A 243 -22.73 -0.35 -0.23
N LYS A 244 -21.44 -0.57 0.04
CA LYS A 244 -20.54 0.42 0.64
C LYS A 244 -20.29 1.60 -0.30
N LEU A 245 -20.02 1.34 -1.59
CA LEU A 245 -19.80 2.41 -2.58
C LEU A 245 -21.04 3.29 -2.78
N VAL A 246 -22.23 2.69 -2.81
CA VAL A 246 -23.51 3.43 -2.90
C VAL A 246 -23.74 4.27 -1.63
N ALA A 247 -23.52 3.69 -0.44
CA ALA A 247 -23.65 4.41 0.82
C ALA A 247 -22.69 5.61 0.87
N MET A 248 -21.43 5.41 0.48
CA MET A 248 -20.44 6.49 0.40
C MET A 248 -20.86 7.59 -0.58
N ALA A 249 -21.44 7.24 -1.73
CA ALA A 249 -21.84 8.22 -2.74
C ALA A 249 -23.00 9.08 -2.24
N LYS A 250 -23.96 8.44 -1.56
CA LYS A 250 -25.07 9.15 -0.92
C LYS A 250 -24.58 10.13 0.15
N THR A 251 -23.68 9.68 1.04
CA THR A 251 -23.11 10.53 2.09
C THR A 251 -22.34 11.72 1.51
N ALA A 252 -21.47 11.47 0.53
CA ALA A 252 -20.70 12.52 -0.12
C ALA A 252 -21.59 13.57 -0.81
N ARG A 253 -22.62 13.14 -1.56
CA ARG A 253 -23.54 14.05 -2.26
C ARG A 253 -24.33 14.94 -1.31
N ILE A 254 -24.85 14.38 -0.21
CA ILE A 254 -25.58 15.15 0.82
C ILE A 254 -24.65 16.21 1.44
N ALA A 255 -23.45 15.82 1.84
CA ALA A 255 -22.51 16.73 2.47
C ALA A 255 -22.06 17.86 1.52
N LEU A 256 -21.90 17.58 0.23
CA LEU A 256 -21.50 18.57 -0.77
C LEU A 256 -22.65 19.52 -1.18
N SER A 257 -23.91 19.06 -1.15
CA SER A 257 -25.06 19.95 -1.36
C SER A 257 -25.24 20.93 -0.21
N ASP A 258 -25.02 20.49 1.04
CA ASP A 258 -25.15 21.34 2.23
C ASP A 258 -24.07 22.43 2.30
N GLN A 259 -22.91 22.20 1.69
CA GLN A 259 -21.82 23.20 1.58
C GLN A 259 -22.04 24.22 0.46
N SER A 260 -22.96 23.96 -0.46
CA SER A 260 -23.25 24.82 -1.61
C SER A 260 -24.42 25.79 -1.35
N ASN A 261 -25.09 25.65 -0.20
CA ASN A 261 -26.15 26.54 0.32
C ASN A 261 -25.59 27.46 1.41
#